data_AF-A0AA43EKG7-F1
#
_entry.id   AF-A0AA43EKG7-F1
#
_cell.length_a   1.000
_cell.length_b   1.000
_cell.length_c   1.000
_cell.angle_alpha   90.00
_cell.angle_beta   90.00
_cell.angle_gamma   90.00
#
_symmetry.space_group_name_H-M   'P 1'
#
loop_
_entity.id
_entity.type
_entity.pdbx_description
1 polymer ?
#
loop_
_entity_poly.entity_id
_entity_poly.type
_entity_poly.pdbx_seq_one_letter_code
_entity_poly.pdbx_strand_id
1 'polypeptide(L)'
;MIGTHVLRCLLALGLMSGLVACGSFANCFNSGFAPAACGGGYGESNPSSLPQPTPTSAEGRWTGTTHTGRAIAGLVLDDGSYWLFYSAKNNPNILAGLIQGTGTSHSGSFGSSNTRDFNVQGAGIRAATIRGSYVPSKSFHGTIAYITSSPESFTSTYNADYESTPNLNLIAGTYAGLRSDNHTVTVTVDAAGMLSGHSSDGCTVTGTLSPHPKGNAIQISVIFGGGACRQGTETLTGVAFYDAATNRLYSAALNNARTTSFLFLGTKR
;
A
#
# COMPACT_ATOMS: atom_id res chain seq x y z
N MET A 1 42.00 48.97 -26.22
CA MET A 1 41.78 49.31 -24.80
C MET A 1 40.97 48.17 -24.20
N ILE A 2 41.66 47.19 -23.58
CA ILE A 2 41.67 46.89 -22.13
C ILE A 2 40.28 46.40 -21.65
N GLY A 3 40.07 45.21 -21.08
CA GLY A 3 40.97 44.14 -20.65
C GLY A 3 40.15 43.10 -19.86
N THR A 4 40.49 41.82 -20.05
CA THR A 4 39.96 40.62 -19.38
C THR A 4 40.67 40.39 -18.04
N HIS A 5 39.98 39.89 -17.00
CA HIS A 5 40.63 39.12 -15.93
C HIS A 5 39.72 38.06 -15.31
N VAL A 6 40.14 36.81 -15.53
CA VAL A 6 39.77 35.56 -14.88
C VAL A 6 40.76 35.30 -13.75
N LEU A 7 40.31 34.85 -12.58
CA LEU A 7 41.13 34.32 -11.48
C LEU A 7 40.31 33.20 -10.80
N ARG A 8 40.54 31.89 -11.01
CA ARG A 8 41.63 30.99 -10.56
C ARG A 8 41.97 31.10 -9.06
N CYS A 9 41.55 30.10 -8.29
CA CYS A 9 42.38 29.56 -7.21
C CYS A 9 42.17 28.04 -7.10
N LEU A 10 43.27 27.29 -7.27
CA LEU A 10 43.42 25.86 -7.06
C LEU A 10 43.77 25.58 -5.60
N LEU A 11 43.39 24.40 -5.08
CA LEU A 11 44.18 23.47 -4.24
C LEU A 11 43.21 22.38 -3.73
N ALA A 12 43.50 21.09 -3.54
CA ALA A 12 44.32 20.06 -4.16
C ALA A 12 44.27 18.85 -3.18
N LEU A 13 44.30 17.62 -3.72
CA LEU A 13 44.79 16.36 -3.11
C LEU A 13 44.00 15.68 -1.98
N GLY A 14 43.69 14.39 -2.20
CA GLY A 14 43.30 13.46 -1.14
C GLY A 14 42.65 12.13 -1.56
N LEU A 15 43.10 11.48 -2.65
CA LEU A 15 42.78 10.07 -2.93
C LEU A 15 43.77 9.19 -2.17
N MET A 16 43.28 8.29 -1.31
CA MET A 16 44.05 7.15 -0.81
C MET A 16 43.23 5.87 -0.94
N SER A 17 43.58 5.11 -1.98
CA SER A 17 43.33 3.66 -2.07
C SER A 17 44.44 2.95 -1.32
N GLY A 18 44.10 2.01 -0.43
CA GLY A 18 45.04 1.14 0.27
C GLY A 18 44.61 -0.31 0.13
N LEU A 19 45.09 -0.97 -0.93
CA LEU A 19 45.09 -2.42 -1.08
C LEU A 19 46.33 -2.94 -0.33
N VAL A 20 46.18 -3.86 0.61
CA VAL A 20 47.30 -4.65 1.14
C VAL A 20 46.92 -6.12 1.06
N ALA A 21 47.62 -6.82 0.16
CA ALA A 21 47.75 -8.26 0.11
C ALA A 21 49.18 -8.63 0.52
N CYS A 22 49.31 -9.45 1.55
CA CYS A 22 50.42 -10.35 1.87
C CYS A 22 49.95 -11.11 3.13
N GLY A 23 50.07 -12.41 3.30
CA GLY A 23 50.93 -13.40 2.68
C GLY A 23 51.09 -14.47 3.75
N SER A 24 50.81 -15.73 3.40
CA SER A 24 50.83 -16.88 4.29
C SER A 24 52.15 -17.05 5.02
N PHE A 25 52.11 -17.36 6.32
CA PHE A 25 53.14 -18.16 6.98
C PHE A 25 52.50 -19.11 7.99
N ALA A 26 52.81 -20.38 7.79
CA ALA A 26 52.44 -21.50 8.62
C ALA A 26 53.37 -21.63 9.85
N ASN A 27 52.81 -22.27 10.88
CA ASN A 27 53.44 -23.13 11.88
C ASN A 27 53.99 -22.57 13.20
N CYS A 28 53.39 -23.16 14.25
CA CYS A 28 53.96 -23.64 15.53
C CYS A 28 54.41 -22.60 16.56
N PHE A 29 53.77 -22.57 17.74
CA PHE A 29 54.19 -23.38 18.89
C PHE A 29 53.16 -23.37 20.02
N ASN A 30 53.05 -24.55 20.60
CA ASN A 30 52.35 -24.98 21.80
C ASN A 30 52.64 -24.10 23.03
N SER A 31 51.60 -23.70 23.78
CA SER A 31 51.68 -23.40 25.21
C SER A 31 50.30 -23.54 25.82
N GLY A 32 50.17 -24.54 26.71
CA GLY A 32 48.92 -24.97 27.31
C GLY A 32 48.24 -23.88 28.11
N PHE A 33 46.93 -23.77 27.91
CA PHE A 33 46.02 -23.15 28.85
C PHE A 33 45.00 -24.21 29.26
N ALA A 34 44.99 -24.54 30.54
CA ALA A 34 43.98 -25.38 31.15
C ALA A 34 42.62 -24.66 31.07
N PRO A 35 41.54 -25.30 30.60
CA PRO A 35 40.22 -24.71 30.73
C PRO A 35 39.79 -24.79 32.19
N ALA A 36 39.64 -23.63 32.83
CA ALA A 36 38.85 -23.51 34.04
C ALA A 36 37.38 -23.80 33.67
N ALA A 37 36.86 -24.92 34.17
CA ALA A 37 35.46 -25.27 34.05
C ALA A 37 34.61 -24.34 34.93
N CYS A 38 34.04 -23.30 34.33
CA CYS A 38 32.91 -22.59 34.92
C CYS A 38 31.63 -23.37 34.56
N GLY A 39 31.12 -24.13 35.53
CA GLY A 39 29.78 -24.69 35.46
C GLY A 39 28.74 -23.58 35.43
N GLY A 40 28.07 -23.42 34.30
CA GLY A 40 26.89 -22.56 34.11
C GLY A 40 25.80 -23.38 33.44
N GLY A 41 24.68 -23.56 34.14
CA GLY A 41 23.56 -24.37 33.67
C GLY A 41 23.00 -23.86 32.34
N TYR A 42 22.82 -24.78 31.40
CA TYR A 42 22.08 -24.57 30.16
C TYR A 42 20.60 -24.45 30.50
N GLY A 43 20.12 -23.22 30.70
CA GLY A 43 18.71 -22.93 30.48
C GLY A 43 18.49 -22.93 28.97
N GLU A 44 17.69 -23.87 28.46
CA GLU A 44 17.24 -23.87 27.07
C GLU A 44 16.49 -22.57 26.79
N SER A 45 17.20 -21.56 26.27
CA SER A 45 16.57 -20.36 25.73
C SER A 45 15.86 -20.76 24.44
N ASN A 46 14.56 -21.01 24.56
CA ASN A 46 13.63 -21.16 23.44
C ASN A 46 13.89 -20.00 22.43
N PRO A 47 14.26 -20.26 21.17
CA PRO A 47 14.54 -19.22 20.18
C PRO A 47 13.28 -18.45 19.74
N SER A 48 12.13 -18.70 20.36
CA SER A 48 10.84 -18.15 19.99
C SER A 48 10.45 -16.89 20.79
N SER A 49 11.30 -15.86 20.79
CA SER A 49 10.86 -14.48 21.02
C SER A 49 11.96 -13.47 20.68
N LEU A 50 12.38 -13.42 19.42
CA LEU A 50 13.01 -12.18 18.94
C LEU A 50 11.96 -11.07 19.03
N PRO A 51 12.27 -9.89 19.62
CA PRO A 51 11.34 -8.77 19.63
C PRO A 51 10.96 -8.43 18.19
N GLN A 52 9.68 -8.57 17.86
CA GLN A 52 9.18 -8.11 16.57
C GLN A 52 9.43 -6.60 16.49
N PRO A 53 10.02 -6.09 15.39
CA PRO A 53 10.30 -4.66 15.28
C PRO A 53 8.99 -3.88 15.47
N THR A 54 9.02 -2.93 16.40
CA THR A 54 7.87 -2.05 16.64
C THR A 54 7.56 -1.29 15.36
N PRO A 55 6.29 -1.28 14.89
CA PRO A 55 5.94 -0.53 13.70
C PRO A 55 6.25 0.95 13.91
N THR A 56 6.98 1.54 12.97
CA THR A 56 7.42 2.96 13.03
C THR A 56 6.77 3.84 11.97
N SER A 57 5.92 3.26 11.12
CA SER A 57 5.30 3.93 9.98
C SER A 57 3.76 3.93 10.10
N ALA A 58 3.10 4.61 9.16
CA ALA A 58 1.65 4.54 8.98
C ALA A 58 1.20 3.30 8.19
N GLU A 59 2.11 2.35 7.88
CA GLU A 59 1.77 1.09 7.21
C GLU A 59 0.66 0.36 7.96
N GLY A 60 -0.29 -0.18 7.21
CA GLY A 60 -1.45 -0.81 7.80
C GLY A 60 -2.70 -0.79 6.98
N ARG A 61 -3.70 -1.51 7.50
CA ARG A 61 -5.10 -1.37 7.09
C ARG A 61 -5.82 -0.41 8.03
N TRP A 62 -6.56 0.52 7.46
CA TRP A 62 -7.22 1.60 8.18
C TRP A 62 -8.71 1.63 7.84
N THR A 63 -9.55 1.71 8.85
CA THR A 63 -11.01 1.87 8.71
C THR A 63 -11.49 3.06 9.52
N GLY A 64 -12.44 3.83 9.00
CA GLY A 64 -12.82 5.08 9.62
C GLY A 64 -13.91 5.85 8.89
N THR A 65 -14.01 7.14 9.18
CA THR A 65 -15.01 8.03 8.60
C THR A 65 -14.44 9.41 8.31
N THR A 66 -15.05 10.11 7.34
CA THR A 66 -14.86 11.56 7.18
C THR A 66 -15.79 12.33 8.10
N HIS A 67 -15.43 13.57 8.40
CA HIS A 67 -16.30 14.51 9.11
C HIS A 67 -17.62 14.81 8.36
N THR A 68 -17.69 14.50 7.06
CA THR A 68 -18.87 14.62 6.20
C THR A 68 -19.73 13.34 6.11
N GLY A 69 -19.42 12.32 6.93
CA GLY A 69 -20.23 11.11 7.02
C GLY A 69 -19.97 10.06 5.94
N ARG A 70 -18.78 10.06 5.31
CA ARG A 70 -18.36 8.97 4.41
C ARG A 70 -17.60 7.93 5.20
N ALA A 71 -17.83 6.64 4.93
CA ALA A 71 -16.97 5.58 5.42
C ALA A 71 -15.67 5.55 4.62
N ILE A 72 -14.56 5.28 5.29
CA ILE A 72 -13.24 5.07 4.68
C ILE A 72 -12.74 3.68 5.06
N ALA A 73 -12.18 2.98 4.09
CA ALA A 73 -11.41 1.77 4.30
C ALA A 73 -10.22 1.80 3.34
N GLY A 74 -9.04 1.43 3.80
CA GLY A 74 -7.88 1.51 2.93
C GLY A 74 -6.62 0.89 3.48
N LEU A 75 -5.58 0.95 2.67
CA LEU A 75 -4.25 0.43 2.95
C LEU A 75 -3.22 1.54 2.85
N VAL A 76 -2.22 1.49 3.70
CA VAL A 76 -0.90 2.08 3.49
C VAL A 76 0.08 0.91 3.43
N LEU A 77 0.77 0.75 2.31
CA LEU A 77 1.73 -0.33 2.08
C LEU A 77 3.13 0.06 2.57
N ASP A 78 4.03 -0.92 2.61
CA ASP A 78 5.40 -0.76 3.11
C ASP A 78 6.28 0.13 2.22
N ASP A 79 5.93 0.26 0.94
CA ASP A 79 6.54 1.21 0.00
C ASP A 79 6.01 2.66 0.15
N GLY A 80 5.08 2.88 1.08
CA GLY A 80 4.43 4.17 1.33
C GLY A 80 3.30 4.51 0.35
N SER A 81 2.97 3.63 -0.60
CA SER A 81 1.77 3.77 -1.40
C SER A 81 0.52 3.58 -0.55
N TYR A 82 -0.51 4.37 -0.80
CA TYR A 82 -1.77 4.26 -0.07
C TYR A 82 -2.96 4.27 -1.00
N TRP A 83 -4.01 3.58 -0.56
CA TRP A 83 -5.22 3.28 -1.30
C TRP A 83 -6.41 3.40 -0.34
N LEU A 84 -7.07 4.56 -0.33
CA LEU A 84 -8.17 4.87 0.57
C LEU A 84 -9.49 4.89 -0.21
N PHE A 85 -10.30 3.86 -0.04
CA PHE A 85 -11.65 3.82 -0.57
C PHE A 85 -12.57 4.67 0.29
N TYR A 86 -13.47 5.40 -0.33
CA TYR A 86 -14.51 6.14 0.40
C TYR A 86 -15.90 5.91 -0.17
N SER A 87 -16.87 5.84 0.74
CA SER A 87 -18.27 5.63 0.39
C SER A 87 -18.98 6.93 0.00
N ALA A 88 -20.18 6.80 -0.55
CA ALA A 88 -21.13 7.90 -0.63
C ALA A 88 -21.45 8.44 0.78
N LYS A 89 -21.79 9.73 0.87
CA LYS A 89 -22.16 10.36 2.15
C LYS A 89 -23.34 9.62 2.77
N ASN A 90 -23.21 9.23 4.03
CA ASN A 90 -24.22 8.51 4.81
C ASN A 90 -24.69 7.19 4.19
N ASN A 91 -23.94 6.64 3.23
CA ASN A 91 -24.23 5.35 2.62
C ASN A 91 -22.94 4.54 2.43
N PRO A 92 -22.56 3.71 3.42
CA PRO A 92 -21.29 2.97 3.43
C PRO A 92 -21.24 1.83 2.40
N ASN A 93 -22.34 1.53 1.71
CA ASN A 93 -22.46 0.41 0.78
C ASN A 93 -22.20 0.83 -0.67
N ILE A 94 -22.28 2.14 -0.95
CA ILE A 94 -22.05 2.68 -2.29
C ILE A 94 -20.64 3.26 -2.33
N LEU A 95 -19.79 2.71 -3.20
CA LEU A 95 -18.46 3.26 -3.44
C LEU A 95 -18.58 4.61 -4.16
N ALA A 96 -17.94 5.64 -3.60
CA ALA A 96 -17.92 6.98 -4.18
C ALA A 96 -16.57 7.38 -4.78
N GLY A 97 -15.51 6.68 -4.42
CA GLY A 97 -14.23 6.84 -5.07
C GLY A 97 -13.06 6.22 -4.31
N LEU A 98 -11.88 6.55 -4.80
CA LEU A 98 -10.59 6.11 -4.27
C LEU A 98 -9.65 7.30 -4.20
N ILE A 99 -8.92 7.42 -3.10
CA ILE A 99 -7.79 8.32 -2.96
C ILE A 99 -6.51 7.48 -3.00
N GLN A 100 -5.63 7.81 -3.94
CA GLN A 100 -4.38 7.08 -4.16
C GLN A 100 -3.19 8.03 -4.24
N GLY A 101 -2.05 7.60 -3.70
CA GLY A 101 -0.78 8.30 -3.86
C GLY A 101 0.34 7.58 -3.13
N THR A 102 1.45 8.28 -2.93
CA THR A 102 2.56 7.82 -2.09
C THR A 102 2.84 8.86 -1.02
N GLY A 103 3.08 8.40 0.20
CA GLY A 103 3.32 9.27 1.34
C GLY A 103 4.56 8.87 2.12
N THR A 104 5.02 9.80 2.95
CA THR A 104 6.17 9.61 3.82
C THR A 104 5.69 9.60 5.26
N SER A 105 6.13 8.59 6.01
CA SER A 105 5.88 8.45 7.44
C SER A 105 7.13 8.86 8.21
N HIS A 106 7.00 9.83 9.11
CA HIS A 106 8.12 10.26 9.95
C HIS A 106 7.63 10.75 11.31
N SER A 107 8.10 10.14 12.39
CA SER A 107 7.87 10.60 13.77
C SER A 107 6.38 10.89 14.08
N GLY A 108 5.48 9.97 13.70
CA GLY A 108 4.03 10.12 13.89
C GLY A 108 3.33 11.09 12.94
N SER A 109 4.04 11.67 11.97
CA SER A 109 3.49 12.54 10.92
C SER A 109 3.51 11.86 9.55
N PHE A 110 2.44 12.04 8.79
CA PHE A 110 2.29 11.52 7.43
C PHE A 110 2.08 12.65 6.43
N GLY A 111 2.80 12.63 5.32
CA GLY A 111 2.70 13.64 4.27
C GLY A 111 2.72 13.05 2.86
N SER A 112 1.84 13.53 2.00
CA SER A 112 1.78 13.18 0.57
C SER A 112 1.47 14.41 -0.29
N SER A 113 2.28 14.64 -1.32
CA SER A 113 2.11 15.73 -2.30
C SER A 113 1.60 15.27 -3.67
N ASN A 114 1.48 13.95 -3.90
CA ASN A 114 1.13 13.36 -5.20
C ASN A 114 -0.23 12.62 -5.18
N THR A 115 -1.14 13.05 -4.30
CA THR A 115 -2.45 12.44 -4.11
C THR A 115 -3.35 12.69 -5.32
N ARG A 116 -4.04 11.64 -5.77
CA ARG A 116 -5.14 11.72 -6.73
C ARG A 116 -6.40 11.12 -6.14
N ASP A 117 -7.51 11.82 -6.31
CA ASP A 117 -8.84 11.36 -5.97
C ASP A 117 -9.59 10.98 -7.25
N PHE A 118 -9.95 9.70 -7.36
CA PHE A 118 -10.76 9.12 -8.41
C PHE A 118 -12.21 9.14 -7.95
N ASN A 119 -12.90 10.24 -8.20
CA ASN A 119 -14.27 10.42 -7.79
C ASN A 119 -15.23 9.85 -8.84
N VAL A 120 -16.04 8.86 -8.46
CA VAL A 120 -17.04 8.23 -9.34
C VAL A 120 -18.42 8.89 -9.23
N GLN A 121 -18.54 9.97 -8.46
CA GLN A 121 -19.79 10.75 -8.30
C GLN A 121 -19.87 11.97 -9.24
N GLY A 122 -18.98 12.05 -10.23
CA GLY A 122 -19.02 13.06 -11.29
C GLY A 122 -17.95 14.15 -11.20
N ALA A 123 -17.14 14.20 -10.14
CA ALA A 123 -16.04 15.18 -10.05
C ALA A 123 -14.78 14.79 -10.85
N GLY A 124 -14.75 13.57 -11.40
CA GLY A 124 -13.62 13.05 -12.17
C GLY A 124 -12.38 12.83 -11.31
N ILE A 125 -11.20 12.95 -11.93
CA ILE A 125 -9.91 12.78 -11.25
C ILE A 125 -9.42 14.13 -10.76
N ARG A 126 -9.20 14.27 -9.44
CA ARG A 126 -8.77 15.51 -8.80
C ARG A 126 -7.38 15.35 -8.19
N ALA A 127 -6.56 16.39 -8.31
CA ALA A 127 -5.30 16.47 -7.58
C ALA A 127 -5.56 16.94 -6.14
N ALA A 128 -4.85 16.34 -5.19
CA ALA A 128 -4.93 16.68 -3.78
C ALA A 128 -3.57 16.51 -3.09
N THR A 129 -3.52 16.87 -1.81
CA THR A 129 -2.43 16.54 -0.90
C THR A 129 -3.02 15.94 0.38
N ILE A 130 -2.24 15.11 1.07
CA ILE A 130 -2.61 14.58 2.39
C ILE A 130 -1.59 15.03 3.42
N ARG A 131 -2.10 15.51 4.55
CA ARG A 131 -1.35 15.67 5.79
C ARG A 131 -2.06 14.91 6.88
N GLY A 132 -1.32 14.20 7.72
CA GLY A 132 -1.92 13.42 8.80
C GLY A 132 -0.98 13.18 9.96
N SER A 133 -1.56 12.66 11.03
CA SER A 133 -0.86 12.15 12.19
C SER A 133 -1.27 10.71 12.44
N TYR A 134 -0.32 9.89 12.86
CA TYR A 134 -0.56 8.49 13.15
C TYR A 134 0.12 8.07 14.45
N VAL A 135 -0.51 7.10 15.11
CA VAL A 135 0.12 6.26 16.12
C VAL A 135 0.21 4.87 15.52
N PRO A 136 1.43 4.30 15.35
CA PRO A 136 1.62 3.01 14.70
C PRO A 136 0.67 1.94 15.25
N SER A 137 0.03 1.20 14.34
CA SER A 137 -0.92 0.13 14.65
C SER A 137 -2.07 0.52 15.60
N LYS A 138 -2.39 1.81 15.70
CA LYS A 138 -3.48 2.31 16.56
C LYS A 138 -4.42 3.26 15.82
N SER A 139 -3.92 4.40 15.38
CA SER A 139 -4.75 5.43 14.75
C SER A 139 -4.05 6.12 13.61
N PHE A 140 -4.84 6.56 12.63
CA PHE A 140 -4.39 7.40 11.54
C PHE A 140 -5.47 8.45 11.23
N HIS A 141 -5.11 9.71 11.41
CA HIS A 141 -5.99 10.85 11.15
C HIS A 141 -5.36 11.71 10.08
N GLY A 142 -6.18 12.22 9.16
CA GLY A 142 -5.65 13.01 8.06
C GLY A 142 -6.64 14.01 7.49
N THR A 143 -6.07 14.99 6.79
CA THR A 143 -6.80 15.99 6.02
C THR A 143 -6.34 15.90 4.57
N ILE A 144 -7.30 15.73 3.68
CA ILE A 144 -7.14 15.74 2.23
C ILE A 144 -7.45 17.17 1.76
N ALA A 145 -6.43 17.88 1.31
CA ALA A 145 -6.57 19.23 0.77
C ALA A 145 -6.62 19.19 -0.76
N TYR A 146 -7.71 19.72 -1.32
CA TYR A 146 -7.90 19.87 -2.76
C TYR A 146 -7.53 21.30 -3.17
N ILE A 147 -7.12 21.47 -4.42
CA ILE A 147 -6.78 22.80 -4.96
C ILE A 147 -8.03 23.69 -5.07
N THR A 148 -9.17 23.10 -5.44
CA THR A 148 -10.38 23.84 -5.84
C THR A 148 -11.59 23.61 -4.93
N SER A 149 -11.46 22.81 -3.87
CA SER A 149 -12.56 22.50 -2.96
C SER A 149 -12.12 22.50 -1.50
N SER A 150 -13.09 22.61 -0.60
CA SER A 150 -12.85 22.52 0.84
C SER A 150 -12.09 21.24 1.21
N PRO A 151 -11.18 21.31 2.20
CA PRO A 151 -10.47 20.15 2.67
C PRO A 151 -11.42 19.15 3.33
N GLU A 152 -11.12 17.86 3.20
CA GLU A 152 -11.87 16.78 3.83
C GLU A 152 -11.00 16.11 4.89
N SER A 153 -11.46 16.10 6.15
CA SER A 153 -10.76 15.40 7.23
C SER A 153 -11.38 14.04 7.51
N PHE A 154 -10.53 13.09 7.87
CA PHE A 154 -10.91 11.74 8.27
C PHE A 154 -10.22 11.29 9.56
N THR A 155 -10.91 10.41 10.26
CA THR A 155 -10.38 9.70 11.42
C THR A 155 -10.48 8.21 11.16
N SER A 156 -9.41 7.46 11.41
CA SER A 156 -9.39 6.01 11.23
C SER A 156 -8.64 5.28 12.32
N THR A 157 -8.99 4.01 12.49
CA THR A 157 -8.41 3.05 13.43
C THR A 157 -7.73 1.93 12.68
N TYR A 158 -6.69 1.37 13.30
CA TYR A 158 -5.97 0.24 12.74
C TYR A 158 -6.85 -1.01 12.70
N ASN A 159 -6.81 -1.75 11.60
CA ASN A 159 -7.41 -3.07 11.50
C ASN A 159 -6.31 -4.14 11.58
N ALA A 160 -6.34 -4.92 12.66
CA ALA A 160 -5.39 -6.00 12.95
C ALA A 160 -5.41 -7.14 11.92
N ASP A 161 -6.44 -7.24 11.08
CA ASP A 161 -6.46 -8.15 9.94
C ASP A 161 -5.26 -7.95 9.03
N TYR A 162 -4.65 -6.74 9.00
CA TYR A 162 -3.44 -6.47 8.24
C TYR A 162 -2.26 -7.35 8.63
N GLU A 163 -2.17 -7.83 9.87
CA GLU A 163 -1.08 -8.69 10.33
C GLU A 163 -1.25 -10.16 9.90
N SER A 164 -2.43 -10.51 9.37
CA SER A 164 -2.72 -11.88 8.95
C SER A 164 -2.12 -12.17 7.57
N THR A 165 -1.77 -13.43 7.32
CA THR A 165 -1.35 -13.85 5.98
C THR A 165 -2.52 -13.78 4.99
N PRO A 166 -2.35 -13.17 3.79
CA PRO A 166 -3.37 -13.21 2.76
C PRO A 166 -3.76 -14.66 2.41
N ASN A 167 -5.06 -14.97 2.44
CA ASN A 167 -5.58 -16.29 2.12
C ASN A 167 -6.60 -16.21 0.98
N LEU A 168 -6.18 -16.61 -0.22
CA LEU A 168 -7.03 -16.57 -1.41
C LEU A 168 -8.27 -17.48 -1.30
N ASN A 169 -8.23 -18.54 -0.49
CA ASN A 169 -9.42 -19.39 -0.29
C ASN A 169 -10.56 -18.66 0.44
N LEU A 170 -10.24 -17.72 1.34
CA LEU A 170 -11.27 -16.89 1.99
C LEU A 170 -11.92 -15.91 1.01
N ILE A 171 -11.18 -15.55 -0.04
CA ILE A 171 -11.55 -14.54 -1.04
C ILE A 171 -12.20 -15.18 -2.26
N ALA A 172 -11.95 -16.46 -2.49
CA ALA A 172 -12.61 -17.21 -3.54
C ALA A 172 -14.14 -17.18 -3.34
N GLY A 173 -14.86 -16.77 -4.38
CA GLY A 173 -16.32 -16.64 -4.38
C GLY A 173 -16.81 -15.59 -5.37
N THR A 174 -18.13 -15.40 -5.37
CA THR A 174 -18.81 -14.41 -6.23
C THR A 174 -19.24 -13.22 -5.39
N TYR A 175 -18.97 -12.03 -5.92
CA TYR A 175 -19.21 -10.74 -5.29
C TYR A 175 -20.16 -9.93 -6.15
N ALA A 176 -21.14 -9.30 -5.51
CA ALA A 176 -22.01 -8.32 -6.17
C ALA A 176 -21.73 -6.92 -5.61
N GLY A 177 -21.48 -5.98 -6.50
CA GLY A 177 -21.27 -4.57 -6.20
C GLY A 177 -22.21 -3.68 -7.02
N LEU A 178 -22.34 -2.43 -6.59
CA LEU A 178 -23.09 -1.40 -7.31
C LEU A 178 -22.14 -0.29 -7.73
N ARG A 179 -22.20 0.09 -9.00
CA ARG A 179 -21.56 1.30 -9.51
C ARG A 179 -22.40 2.53 -9.19
N SER A 180 -21.76 3.70 -9.21
CA SER A 180 -22.43 4.99 -8.98
C SER A 180 -23.50 5.32 -10.04
N ASP A 181 -23.42 4.72 -11.22
CA ASP A 181 -24.41 4.82 -12.31
C ASP A 181 -25.49 3.72 -12.26
N ASN A 182 -25.65 3.07 -11.10
CA ASN A 182 -26.67 2.07 -10.81
C ASN A 182 -26.58 0.77 -11.64
N HIS A 183 -25.43 0.51 -12.28
CA HIS A 183 -25.16 -0.78 -12.90
C HIS A 183 -24.67 -1.78 -11.83
N THR A 184 -25.19 -3.01 -11.92
CA THR A 184 -24.72 -4.10 -11.07
C THR A 184 -23.46 -4.69 -11.67
N VAL A 185 -22.44 -4.87 -10.84
CA VAL A 185 -21.18 -5.51 -11.21
C VAL A 185 -21.04 -6.80 -10.43
N THR A 186 -20.82 -7.90 -11.14
CA THR A 186 -20.52 -9.20 -10.56
C THR A 186 -19.06 -9.51 -10.81
N VAL A 187 -18.34 -9.86 -9.75
CA VAL A 187 -16.93 -10.29 -9.83
C VAL A 187 -16.82 -11.67 -9.19
N THR A 188 -16.19 -12.61 -9.87
CA THR A 188 -15.87 -13.93 -9.35
C THR A 188 -14.36 -14.06 -9.22
N VAL A 189 -13.91 -14.51 -8.05
CA VAL A 189 -12.52 -14.85 -7.77
C VAL A 189 -12.46 -16.34 -7.48
N ASP A 190 -11.55 -17.07 -8.11
CA ASP A 190 -11.31 -18.48 -7.78
C ASP A 190 -10.20 -18.66 -6.73
N ALA A 191 -10.00 -19.89 -6.26
CA ALA A 191 -8.97 -20.21 -5.29
C ALA A 191 -7.53 -20.07 -5.82
N ALA A 192 -7.35 -20.05 -7.15
CA ALA A 192 -6.05 -19.80 -7.79
C ALA A 192 -5.77 -18.30 -7.93
N GLY A 193 -6.72 -17.44 -7.58
CA GLY A 193 -6.60 -15.99 -7.71
C GLY A 193 -7.00 -15.46 -9.09
N MET A 194 -7.64 -16.26 -9.96
CA MET A 194 -8.18 -15.74 -11.22
C MET A 194 -9.43 -14.91 -10.95
N LEU A 195 -9.46 -13.72 -11.52
CA LEU A 195 -10.59 -12.81 -11.46
C LEU A 195 -11.31 -12.78 -12.81
N SER A 196 -12.63 -12.88 -12.76
CA SER A 196 -13.52 -12.57 -13.88
C SER A 196 -14.61 -11.64 -13.39
N GLY A 197 -15.01 -10.68 -14.21
CA GLY A 197 -16.06 -9.75 -13.85
C GLY A 197 -16.89 -9.34 -15.05
N HIS A 198 -18.15 -9.02 -14.79
CA HIS A 198 -19.06 -8.45 -15.77
C HIS A 198 -19.97 -7.42 -15.11
N SER A 199 -20.37 -6.44 -15.90
CA SER A 199 -21.30 -5.40 -15.51
C SER A 199 -22.58 -5.51 -16.34
N SER A 200 -23.70 -5.02 -15.81
CA SER A 200 -25.00 -5.08 -16.50
C SER A 200 -25.07 -4.26 -17.80
N ASP A 201 -24.08 -3.40 -18.06
CA ASP A 201 -23.87 -2.70 -19.33
C ASP A 201 -23.07 -3.52 -20.38
N GLY A 202 -22.69 -4.76 -20.05
CA GLY A 202 -21.95 -5.67 -20.93
C GLY A 202 -20.43 -5.53 -20.86
N CYS A 203 -19.87 -4.63 -20.06
CA CYS A 203 -18.42 -4.55 -19.87
C CYS A 203 -17.91 -5.75 -19.06
N THR A 204 -16.87 -6.40 -19.56
CA THR A 204 -16.22 -7.55 -18.91
C THR A 204 -14.78 -7.21 -18.52
N VAL A 205 -14.31 -7.86 -17.46
CA VAL A 205 -12.93 -7.76 -16.99
C VAL A 205 -12.39 -9.15 -16.67
N THR A 206 -11.09 -9.33 -16.87
CA THR A 206 -10.34 -10.51 -16.42
C THR A 206 -9.13 -10.05 -15.63
N GLY A 207 -8.58 -10.90 -14.77
CA GLY A 207 -7.47 -10.48 -13.94
C GLY A 207 -6.90 -11.57 -13.07
N THR A 208 -5.93 -11.17 -12.24
CA THR A 208 -5.27 -12.04 -11.26
C THR A 208 -5.14 -11.33 -9.92
N LEU A 209 -5.19 -12.11 -8.85
CA LEU A 209 -4.97 -11.72 -7.47
C LEU A 209 -3.79 -12.54 -6.93
N SER A 210 -2.77 -11.86 -6.42
CA SER A 210 -1.62 -12.50 -5.77
C SER A 210 -1.37 -11.88 -4.39
N PRO A 211 -1.02 -12.67 -3.36
CA PRO A 211 -0.65 -12.14 -2.06
C PRO A 211 0.43 -11.05 -2.15
N HIS A 212 0.25 -9.95 -1.44
CA HIS A 212 1.31 -8.95 -1.28
C HIS A 212 2.40 -9.51 -0.33
N PRO A 213 3.69 -9.20 -0.55
CA PRO A 213 4.78 -9.72 0.30
C PRO A 213 4.66 -9.33 1.79
N LYS A 214 3.97 -8.23 2.09
CA LYS A 214 3.73 -7.75 3.45
C LYS A 214 2.27 -7.37 3.66
N GLY A 215 1.79 -7.73 4.85
CA GLY A 215 0.45 -7.49 5.32
C GLY A 215 -0.63 -8.27 4.58
N ASN A 216 -1.85 -8.21 5.09
CA ASN A 216 -3.04 -8.77 4.45
C ASN A 216 -3.55 -7.88 3.32
N ALA A 217 -2.69 -7.69 2.33
CA ALA A 217 -2.96 -6.99 1.09
C ALA A 217 -2.76 -7.95 -0.08
N ILE A 218 -3.42 -7.64 -1.19
CA ILE A 218 -3.41 -8.47 -2.40
C ILE A 218 -3.08 -7.57 -3.55
N GLN A 219 -2.10 -7.96 -4.34
CA GLN A 219 -1.84 -7.32 -5.62
C GLN A 219 -2.88 -7.80 -6.62
N ILE A 220 -3.46 -6.87 -7.38
CA ILE A 220 -4.43 -7.17 -8.41
C ILE A 220 -3.93 -6.63 -9.76
N SER A 221 -4.09 -7.44 -10.80
CA SER A 221 -3.99 -7.01 -12.20
C SER A 221 -5.33 -7.24 -12.88
N VAL A 222 -5.82 -6.25 -13.62
CA VAL A 222 -7.11 -6.30 -14.32
C VAL A 222 -6.93 -5.87 -15.76
N ILE A 223 -7.53 -6.60 -16.68
CA ILE A 223 -7.59 -6.32 -18.11
C ILE A 223 -9.05 -6.17 -18.51
N PHE A 224 -9.39 -5.03 -19.12
CA PHE A 224 -10.71 -4.82 -19.69
C PHE A 224 -10.90 -5.61 -20.99
N GLY A 225 -12.09 -6.17 -21.19
CA GLY A 225 -12.42 -6.99 -22.37
C GLY A 225 -12.65 -6.23 -23.67
N GLY A 226 -12.52 -4.90 -23.68
CA GLY A 226 -12.90 -4.06 -24.83
C GLY A 226 -14.42 -3.96 -25.03
N GLY A 227 -14.84 -3.62 -26.25
CA GLY A 227 -16.26 -3.54 -26.62
C GLY A 227 -17.05 -2.53 -25.77
N ALA A 228 -17.91 -3.03 -24.89
CA ALA A 228 -18.73 -2.22 -23.99
C ALA A 228 -17.93 -1.51 -22.88
N CYS A 229 -16.67 -1.90 -22.66
CA CYS A 229 -15.80 -1.24 -21.69
C CYS A 229 -15.27 0.09 -22.24
N ARG A 230 -15.60 1.19 -21.57
CA ARG A 230 -15.15 2.55 -21.93
C ARG A 230 -13.62 2.70 -21.90
N GLN A 231 -12.95 1.86 -21.12
CA GLN A 231 -11.50 1.81 -20.92
C GLN A 231 -10.78 0.99 -22.01
N GLY A 232 -11.49 0.44 -22.99
CA GLY A 232 -10.91 -0.37 -24.06
C GLY A 232 -10.34 -1.68 -23.52
N THR A 233 -9.09 -1.99 -23.89
CA THR A 233 -8.36 -3.21 -23.48
C THR A 233 -7.17 -2.89 -22.58
N GLU A 234 -7.25 -1.80 -21.81
CA GLU A 234 -6.17 -1.35 -20.94
C GLU A 234 -5.94 -2.36 -19.79
N THR A 235 -4.67 -2.56 -19.44
CA THR A 235 -4.27 -3.34 -18.26
C THR A 235 -3.97 -2.39 -17.11
N LEU A 236 -4.59 -2.65 -15.97
CA LEU A 236 -4.44 -1.89 -14.73
C LEU A 236 -3.82 -2.77 -13.65
N THR A 237 -3.11 -2.14 -12.71
CA THR A 237 -2.55 -2.81 -11.53
C THR A 237 -2.89 -2.04 -10.26
N GLY A 238 -2.98 -2.73 -9.13
CA GLY A 238 -3.22 -2.08 -7.86
C GLY A 238 -3.36 -3.05 -6.71
N VAL A 239 -4.30 -2.77 -5.81
CA VAL A 239 -4.47 -3.52 -4.57
C VAL A 239 -5.91 -3.95 -4.33
N ALA A 240 -6.04 -5.04 -3.60
CA ALA A 240 -7.29 -5.49 -3.02
C ALA A 240 -7.09 -5.91 -1.56
N PHE A 241 -8.16 -5.85 -0.78
CA PHE A 241 -8.24 -6.47 0.53
C PHE A 241 -9.66 -6.95 0.79
N TYR A 242 -9.77 -7.99 1.60
CA TYR A 242 -11.04 -8.59 1.97
C TYR A 242 -11.38 -8.27 3.44
N ASP A 243 -12.60 -7.83 3.66
CA ASP A 243 -13.19 -7.63 4.97
C ASP A 243 -14.08 -8.85 5.30
N ALA A 244 -13.57 -9.72 6.16
CA ALA A 244 -14.32 -10.90 6.60
C ALA A 244 -15.50 -10.54 7.51
N ALA A 245 -15.44 -9.42 8.24
CA ALA A 245 -16.53 -9.00 9.12
C ALA A 245 -17.76 -8.55 8.33
N THR A 246 -17.55 -7.92 7.17
CA THR A 246 -18.63 -7.43 6.31
C THR A 246 -18.83 -8.25 5.03
N ASN A 247 -18.02 -9.30 4.83
CA ASN A 247 -17.94 -10.09 3.59
C ASN A 247 -17.68 -9.22 2.34
N ARG A 248 -16.87 -8.16 2.47
CA ARG A 248 -16.64 -7.20 1.38
C ARG A 248 -15.26 -7.33 0.75
N LEU A 249 -15.23 -7.33 -0.58
CA LEU A 249 -14.01 -7.19 -1.34
C LEU A 249 -13.86 -5.74 -1.80
N TYR A 250 -12.78 -5.10 -1.35
CA TYR A 250 -12.33 -3.81 -1.83
C TYR A 250 -11.22 -4.06 -2.83
N SER A 251 -11.35 -3.55 -4.05
CA SER A 251 -10.31 -3.67 -5.07
C SER A 251 -10.22 -2.43 -5.93
N ALA A 252 -8.99 -2.00 -6.17
CA ALA A 252 -8.69 -0.89 -7.05
C ALA A 252 -7.47 -1.21 -7.90
N ALA A 253 -7.53 -0.84 -9.17
CA ALA A 253 -6.40 -0.89 -10.07
C ALA A 253 -6.35 0.38 -10.91
N LEU A 254 -5.15 0.87 -11.20
CA LEU A 254 -4.88 2.07 -11.99
C LEU A 254 -3.91 1.76 -13.11
N ASN A 255 -3.89 2.62 -14.13
CA ASN A 255 -2.81 2.62 -15.11
C ASN A 255 -1.62 3.43 -14.58
N ASN A 256 -0.47 3.32 -15.23
CA ASN A 256 0.76 4.02 -14.81
C ASN A 256 0.60 5.54 -14.78
N ALA A 257 -0.20 6.10 -15.69
CA ALA A 257 -0.48 7.54 -15.74
C ALA A 257 -1.46 8.00 -14.65
N ARG A 258 -2.15 7.08 -13.97
CA ARG A 258 -3.20 7.35 -12.98
C ARG A 258 -4.33 8.20 -13.56
N THR A 259 -4.73 7.87 -14.79
CA THR A 259 -5.81 8.50 -15.56
C THR A 259 -6.98 7.56 -15.79
N THR A 260 -6.76 6.25 -15.64
CA THR A 260 -7.78 5.21 -15.75
C THR A 260 -7.82 4.42 -14.45
N SER A 261 -9.01 4.07 -13.98
CA SER A 261 -9.21 3.28 -12.78
C SER A 261 -10.25 2.18 -12.96
N PHE A 262 -9.97 1.02 -12.39
CA PHE A 262 -10.95 0.00 -12.03
C PHE A 262 -11.17 0.12 -10.53
N LEU A 263 -12.41 0.40 -10.11
CA LEU A 263 -12.78 0.50 -8.70
C LEU A 263 -13.96 -0.44 -8.45
N PHE A 264 -13.83 -1.29 -7.43
CA PHE A 264 -14.89 -2.23 -7.08
C PHE A 264 -15.00 -2.39 -5.57
N LEU A 265 -16.25 -2.34 -5.11
CA LEU A 265 -16.68 -2.69 -3.76
C LEU A 265 -17.84 -3.67 -3.92
N GLY A 266 -17.62 -4.92 -3.55
CA GLY A 266 -18.62 -5.98 -3.67
C GLY A 266 -18.80 -6.74 -2.38
N THR A 267 -20.01 -7.25 -2.15
CA THR A 267 -20.31 -8.17 -1.04
C THR A 267 -20.39 -9.59 -1.57
N LYS A 268 -19.75 -10.53 -0.87
CA LYS A 268 -19.75 -11.96 -1.19
C LYS A 268 -21.17 -12.53 -1.12
N ARG A 269 -21.52 -13.39 -2.07
CA ARG A 269 -22.80 -14.11 -2.18
C ARG A 269 -22.64 -15.56 -1.77
#